data_AF-A0A291QUA6-F1
#
_entry.id   AF-A0A291QUA6-F1
#
_cell.length_a   1.000
_cell.length_b   1.000
_cell.length_c   1.000
_cell.angle_alpha   90.00
_cell.angle_beta   90.00
_cell.angle_gamma   90.00
#
_symmetry.space_group_name_H-M   'P 1'
#
loop_
_entity.id
_entity.type
_entity.pdbx_description
1 polymer ?
#
loop_
_entity_poly.entity_id
_entity_poly.type
_entity_poly.pdbx_seq_one_letter_code
_entity_poly.pdbx_strand_id
1 'polypeptide(L)'
;MKIIIMSIVVITCLNSGLYSQSMVQQQRIARKMMDTLGLTREKMKRIYNVNISLQELKYEARRQHTNIDSIQVLFQSIENRRDSLYRIIIADSVLFSTYKRKKVQLVSIE
;
A
#
# COMPACT_ATOMS: atom_id res chain seq x y z
N MET A 1 21.84 30.57 19.45
CA MET A 1 20.40 30.24 19.22
C MET A 1 19.97 30.20 17.75
N LYS A 2 20.63 30.90 16.80
CA LYS A 2 20.29 30.82 15.36
C LYS A 2 20.56 29.44 14.72
N ILE A 3 21.57 28.71 15.18
CA ILE A 3 21.97 27.40 14.62
C ILE A 3 20.96 26.29 14.95
N ILE A 4 20.35 26.33 16.15
CA ILE A 4 19.42 25.28 16.61
C ILE A 4 18.09 25.32 15.84
N ILE A 5 17.62 26.52 15.47
CA ILE A 5 16.37 26.70 14.70
C ILE A 5 16.54 26.18 13.26
N MET A 6 17.73 26.34 12.67
CA MET A 6 18.00 25.88 11.30
C MET A 6 18.00 24.35 11.21
N SER A 7 18.44 23.64 12.26
CA SER A 7 18.44 22.17 12.30
C SER A 7 17.03 21.56 12.37
N ILE A 8 16.06 22.25 12.98
CA ILE A 8 14.68 21.75 13.11
C ILE A 8 13.92 21.84 11.78
N VAL A 9 14.19 22.86 10.96
CA VAL A 9 13.53 23.07 9.66
C VAL A 9 14.00 22.06 8.60
N VAL A 10 15.24 21.56 8.69
CA VAL A 10 15.77 20.57 7.74
C VAL A 10 15.17 19.17 7.96
N ILE A 11 14.76 18.83 9.19
CA ILE A 11 14.22 17.51 9.53
C ILE A 11 12.78 17.32 9.02
N THR A 12 11.98 18.39 8.93
CA THR A 12 10.58 18.27 8.48
C THR A 12 10.44 18.06 6.98
N CYS A 13 11.39 18.55 6.16
CA CYS A 13 11.34 18.40 4.70
C CYS A 13 11.68 16.99 4.20
N LEU A 14 12.36 16.15 4.98
CA LEU A 14 12.75 14.79 4.55
C LEU A 14 11.58 13.79 4.57
N ASN A 15 10.53 14.07 5.34
CA ASN A 15 9.38 13.15 5.48
C ASN A 15 8.40 13.20 4.29
N SER A 16 8.36 14.29 3.53
CA SER A 16 7.42 14.44 2.41
C SER A 16 7.79 13.58 1.18
N GLY A 17 9.08 13.30 0.97
CA GLY A 17 9.56 12.47 -0.14
C GLY A 17 9.13 11.00 -0.04
N LEU A 18 9.07 10.45 1.17
CA LEU A 18 8.71 9.05 1.42
C LEU A 18 7.24 8.76 1.08
N TYR A 19 6.35 9.73 1.29
CA TYR A 19 4.92 9.59 1.01
C TYR A 19 4.63 9.61 -0.50
N SER A 20 5.30 10.50 -1.25
CA SER A 20 5.19 10.60 -2.70
C SER A 20 5.66 9.31 -3.41
N GLN A 21 6.80 8.75 -2.97
CA GLN A 21 7.30 7.49 -3.51
C GLN A 21 6.33 6.32 -3.27
N SER A 22 5.72 6.27 -2.09
CA SER A 22 4.70 5.28 -1.75
C SER A 22 3.45 5.38 -2.63
N MET A 23 2.98 6.59 -2.95
CA MET A 23 1.85 6.79 -3.86
C MET A 23 2.14 6.29 -5.28
N VAL A 24 3.31 6.64 -5.81
CA VAL A 24 3.75 6.18 -7.14
C VAL A 24 3.81 4.65 -7.20
N GLN A 25 4.29 4.02 -6.12
CA GLN A 25 4.33 2.58 -5.97
C GLN A 25 2.93 1.95 -5.97
N GLN A 26 1.98 2.50 -5.21
CA GLN A 26 0.60 1.99 -5.20
C GLN A 26 -0.08 2.16 -6.56
N GLN A 27 0.23 3.23 -7.30
CA GLN A 27 -0.24 3.45 -8.65
C GLN A 27 0.31 2.39 -9.63
N ARG A 28 1.58 2.01 -9.49
CA ARG A 28 2.20 0.95 -10.31
C ARG A 28 1.54 -0.41 -10.05
N ILE A 29 1.28 -0.76 -8.78
CA ILE A 29 0.58 -2.00 -8.42
C ILE A 29 -0.82 -2.02 -9.05
N ALA A 30 -1.59 -0.93 -8.89
CA ALA A 30 -2.93 -0.84 -9.44
C ALA A 30 -2.94 -1.00 -10.97
N ARG A 31 -1.97 -0.39 -11.66
CA ARG A 31 -1.80 -0.53 -13.12
C ARG A 31 -1.43 -1.95 -13.51
N LYS A 32 -0.46 -2.56 -12.83
CA LYS A 32 -0.05 -3.95 -13.07
C LYS A 32 -1.22 -4.92 -12.89
N MET A 33 -2.05 -4.71 -11.86
CA MET A 33 -3.27 -5.48 -11.65
C MET A 33 -4.29 -5.29 -12.77
N MET A 34 -4.47 -4.05 -13.25
CA MET A 34 -5.33 -3.75 -14.38
C MET A 34 -4.89 -4.52 -15.63
N ASP A 35 -3.60 -4.43 -15.98
CA ASP A 35 -3.04 -5.04 -17.18
C ASP A 35 -3.05 -6.57 -17.08
N THR A 36 -2.73 -7.12 -15.91
CA THR A 36 -2.64 -8.58 -15.70
C THR A 36 -4.00 -9.27 -15.63
N LEU A 37 -5.01 -8.59 -15.09
CA LEU A 37 -6.34 -9.16 -14.86
C LEU A 37 -7.39 -8.62 -15.84
N GLY A 38 -7.00 -7.76 -16.78
CA GLY A 38 -7.92 -7.12 -17.72
C GLY A 38 -8.99 -6.25 -17.04
N LEU A 39 -8.65 -5.58 -15.94
CA LEU A 39 -9.63 -4.76 -15.21
C LEU A 39 -9.95 -3.46 -15.94
N THR A 40 -11.12 -2.91 -15.67
CA THR A 40 -11.46 -1.56 -16.14
C THR A 40 -10.64 -0.50 -15.40
N ARG A 41 -10.52 0.68 -16.02
CA ARG A 41 -9.86 1.85 -15.41
C ARG A 41 -10.50 2.26 -14.09
N GLU A 42 -11.81 2.06 -13.94
CA GLU A 42 -12.54 2.32 -12.71
C GLU A 42 -12.12 1.36 -11.59
N LYS A 43 -12.08 0.04 -11.87
CA LYS A 43 -11.59 -0.96 -10.91
C LYS A 43 -10.13 -0.70 -10.53
N MET A 44 -9.29 -0.27 -11.48
CA MET A 44 -7.91 0.16 -11.21
C MET A 44 -7.86 1.34 -10.22
N LYS A 45 -8.67 2.39 -10.43
CA LYS A 45 -8.74 3.52 -9.47
C LYS A 45 -9.19 3.07 -8.08
N ARG A 46 -10.17 2.17 -7.99
CA ARG A 46 -10.63 1.62 -6.71
C ARG A 46 -9.54 0.82 -5.99
N ILE A 47 -8.77 0.01 -6.73
CA ILE A 47 -7.62 -0.71 -6.20
C ILE A 47 -6.55 0.25 -5.71
N TYR A 48 -6.25 1.30 -6.48
CA TYR A 48 -5.30 2.34 -6.07
C TYR A 48 -5.71 2.99 -4.74
N ASN A 49 -6.97 3.40 -4.60
CA ASN A 49 -7.45 4.01 -3.36
C ASN A 49 -7.35 3.05 -2.16
N VAL A 50 -7.72 1.78 -2.35
CA VAL A 50 -7.56 0.75 -1.32
C VAL A 50 -6.09 0.59 -0.92
N ASN A 51 -5.18 0.60 -1.88
CA ASN A 51 -3.75 0.46 -1.64
C ASN A 51 -3.18 1.60 -0.81
N ILE A 52 -3.60 2.84 -1.09
CA ILE A 52 -3.22 4.01 -0.29
C ILE A 52 -3.70 3.84 1.15
N SER A 53 -4.98 3.54 1.37
CA SER A 53 -5.53 3.39 2.72
C SER A 53 -4.87 2.25 3.51
N LEU A 54 -4.59 1.10 2.86
CA LEU A 54 -3.90 -0.01 3.52
C LEU A 54 -2.47 0.36 3.90
N GLN A 55 -1.81 1.17 3.08
CA GLN A 55 -0.45 1.63 3.34
C GLN A 55 -0.42 2.62 4.50
N GLU A 56 -1.39 3.54 4.59
CA GLU A 56 -1.57 4.42 5.75
C GLU A 56 -1.75 3.61 7.04
N LEU A 57 -2.57 2.56 7.03
CA LEU A 57 -2.74 1.66 8.17
C LEU A 57 -1.43 0.98 8.58
N LYS A 58 -0.59 0.58 7.62
CA LYS A 58 0.74 0.01 7.92
C LYS A 58 1.69 1.05 8.52
N TYR A 59 1.64 2.28 8.03
CA TYR A 59 2.43 3.37 8.60
C TYR A 59 2.00 3.67 10.04
N GLU A 60 0.70 3.73 10.30
CA GLU A 60 0.16 3.95 11.64
C GLU A 60 0.52 2.80 12.59
N ALA A 61 0.35 1.54 12.16
CA ALA A 61 0.74 0.39 12.95
C ALA A 61 2.24 0.41 13.33
N ARG A 62 3.12 0.79 12.39
CA ARG A 62 4.55 0.99 12.66
C ARG A 62 4.85 2.14 13.62
N ARG A 63 4.05 3.21 13.61
CA ARG A 63 4.23 4.34 14.53
C ARG A 63 3.80 4.00 15.95
N GLN A 64 2.78 3.16 16.10
CA GLN A 64 2.19 2.82 17.39
C GLN A 64 2.90 1.66 18.09
N HIS A 65 3.59 0.78 17.34
CA HIS A 65 4.18 -0.43 17.89
C HIS A 65 5.69 -0.42 17.64
N THR A 66 6.46 -0.67 18.69
CA THR A 66 7.92 -0.85 18.64
C THR A 66 8.31 -2.33 18.66
N ASN A 67 7.43 -3.22 19.13
CA ASN A 67 7.64 -4.66 19.13
C ASN A 67 7.33 -5.26 17.74
N ILE A 68 8.32 -5.94 17.16
CA ILE A 68 8.27 -6.57 15.84
C ILE A 68 7.16 -7.63 15.76
N ASP A 69 6.97 -8.45 16.80
CA ASP A 69 6.00 -9.54 16.80
C ASP A 69 4.56 -8.99 16.71
N SER A 70 4.29 -7.92 17.45
CA SER A 70 2.98 -7.23 17.42
C SER A 70 2.72 -6.58 16.06
N ILE A 71 3.74 -5.99 15.43
CA ILE A 71 3.63 -5.41 14.09
C ILE A 71 3.33 -6.49 13.05
N GLN A 72 3.96 -7.66 13.14
CA GLN A 72 3.76 -8.74 12.18
C GLN A 72 2.31 -9.23 12.16
N VAL A 73 1.69 -9.40 13.34
CA VAL A 73 0.28 -9.80 13.45
C VAL A 73 -0.65 -8.74 12.83
N LEU A 74 -0.42 -7.46 13.14
CA LEU A 74 -1.17 -6.35 12.56
C LEU A 74 -1.01 -6.29 11.04
N PHE A 75 0.20 -6.49 10.54
CA PHE A 75 0.48 -6.48 9.10
C PHE A 75 -0.23 -7.62 8.39
N GLN A 76 -0.22 -8.82 8.97
CA GLN A 76 -0.96 -9.95 8.41
C GLN A 76 -2.47 -9.68 8.37
N SER A 77 -3.03 -9.02 9.39
CA SER A 77 -4.43 -8.60 9.38
C SER A 77 -4.74 -7.59 8.26
N ILE A 78 -3.87 -6.60 8.05
CA ILE A 78 -3.99 -5.63 6.94
C ILE A 78 -3.90 -6.34 5.58
N GLU A 79 -3.02 -7.32 5.44
CA GLU A 79 -2.86 -8.13 4.23
C GLU A 79 -4.11 -8.99 3.93
N ASN A 80 -4.72 -9.55 4.97
CA ASN A 80 -5.98 -10.28 4.84
C ASN A 80 -7.13 -9.33 4.44
N ARG A 81 -7.14 -8.12 5.01
CA ARG A 81 -8.10 -7.06 4.64
C ARG A 81 -7.95 -6.65 3.17
N ARG A 82 -6.73 -6.59 2.64
CA ARG A 82 -6.49 -6.36 1.20
C ARG A 82 -7.23 -7.37 0.33
N ASP A 83 -7.09 -8.65 0.63
CA ASP A 83 -7.72 -9.72 -0.14
C ASP A 83 -9.25 -9.62 -0.11
N SER A 84 -9.82 -9.32 1.05
CA SER A 84 -11.26 -9.08 1.19
C SER A 84 -11.73 -7.89 0.36
N LEU A 85 -11.01 -6.76 0.38
CA LEU A 85 -11.35 -5.57 -0.39
C LEU A 85 -11.23 -5.82 -1.90
N TYR A 86 -10.17 -6.51 -2.33
CA TYR A 86 -9.97 -6.85 -3.73
C TYR A 86 -11.03 -7.82 -4.25
N ARG A 87 -11.48 -8.76 -3.42
CA ARG A 87 -12.58 -9.67 -3.78
C ARG A 87 -13.83 -8.90 -4.17
N ILE A 88 -14.16 -7.82 -3.44
CA ILE A 88 -15.30 -6.95 -3.72
C ILE A 88 -15.10 -6.16 -5.02
N ILE A 89 -13.89 -5.64 -5.27
CA ILE A 89 -13.62 -4.81 -6.46
C ILE A 89 -13.54 -5.64 -7.74
N ILE A 90 -12.84 -6.78 -7.67
CA ILE A 90 -12.66 -7.68 -8.82
C ILE A 90 -14.01 -8.33 -9.15
N ALA A 91 -14.73 -8.82 -8.13
CA ALA A 91 -16.03 -9.50 -8.16
C ALA A 91 -16.07 -10.82 -8.97
N ASP A 92 -15.32 -10.90 -10.06
CA ASP A 92 -15.12 -12.09 -10.87
C ASP A 92 -14.23 -13.12 -10.14
N SER A 93 -14.73 -14.34 -9.99
CA SER A 93 -14.06 -15.42 -9.25
C SER A 93 -12.81 -15.95 -9.96
N VAL A 94 -12.80 -15.98 -11.29
CA VAL A 94 -11.67 -16.45 -12.11
C VAL A 94 -10.53 -15.43 -12.07
N LEU A 95 -10.86 -14.14 -12.18
CA LEU A 95 -9.90 -13.05 -12.04
C LEU A 95 -9.36 -12.97 -10.61
N PHE A 96 -10.22 -13.17 -9.60
CA PHE A 96 -9.77 -13.19 -8.20
C PHE A 96 -8.85 -14.38 -7.89
N SER A 97 -9.14 -15.57 -8.45
CA SER A 97 -8.25 -16.73 -8.38
C SER A 97 -6.90 -16.44 -9.06
N THR A 98 -6.93 -15.77 -10.22
CA THR A 98 -5.72 -15.35 -10.93
C THR A 98 -4.90 -14.35 -10.13
N TYR A 99 -5.56 -13.36 -9.49
CA TYR A 99 -4.93 -12.47 -8.52
C TYR A 99 -4.24 -13.27 -7.42
N LYS A 100 -4.92 -14.21 -6.75
CA LYS A 100 -4.34 -14.99 -5.64
C LYS A 100 -3.08 -15.74 -6.07
N ARG A 101 -3.09 -16.37 -7.25
CA ARG A 101 -1.93 -17.09 -7.80
C ARG A 101 -0.75 -16.16 -8.10
N LYS A 102 -1.02 -14.94 -8.57
CA LYS A 102 0.00 -13.96 -8.95
C LYS A 102 0.27 -12.90 -7.88
N LYS A 103 -0.33 -13.01 -6.69
CA LYS A 103 -0.36 -11.96 -5.65
C LYS A 103 1.02 -11.45 -5.29
N VAL A 104 1.98 -12.37 -5.11
CA VAL A 104 3.37 -12.03 -4.80
C VAL A 104 3.92 -11.13 -5.91
N GLN A 105 3.87 -11.56 -7.17
CA GLN A 105 4.37 -10.77 -8.31
C GLN A 105 3.62 -9.45 -8.51
N LEU A 106 2.33 -9.39 -8.22
CA LEU A 106 1.50 -8.20 -8.43
C LEU A 106 1.73 -7.13 -7.38
N VAL A 107 2.04 -7.53 -6.15
CA VAL A 107 2.13 -6.63 -5.00
C VAL A 107 3.55 -6.50 -4.45
N SER A 108 4.46 -7.42 -4.79
CA SER A 108 5.89 -7.26 -4.55
C SER A 108 6.49 -6.30 -5.56
N ILE A 109 7.53 -5.62 -5.12
CA ILE A 109 8.36 -4.73 -5.93
C ILE A 109 9.74 -5.33 -5.85
N GLU A 110 10.09 -6.07 -6.90
CA GLU A 110 11.49 -6.15 -7.33
C GLU A 110 11.83 -4.86 -8.08
#